data_AF-A0A841P5T1-F1
#
_entry.id   AF-A0A841P5T1-F1
#
_cell.length_a   1.000
_cell.length_b   1.000
_cell.length_c   1.000
_cell.angle_alpha   90.00
_cell.angle_beta   90.00
_cell.angle_gamma   90.00
#
_symmetry.space_group_name_H-M   'P 1'
#
loop_
_entity.id
_entity.type
_entity.pdbx_description
1 polymer ?
#
loop_
_entity_poly.entity_id
_entity_poly.type
_entity_poly.pdbx_seq_one_letter_code
_entity_poly.pdbx_strand_id
1 'polypeptide(L)'
;MVTPDFKGFGGCFNELGWKALSHLDENERGEVLGALFSTDGCAFNYCRLPIGANDYAESWYSHNETEGDFAMETFSIARDRQYLIPYIRAARAVRGDDFYLFASPWSPPTWMKFPRAHNNGTLVWEPRYRSAYANYFARFVKAYEDEGIPINAVHVQNEPDSDQKFPSCVWTGAKMRDFIRDDLGPAFRSAGLDAEIWAGTIERGDFNGWAGTILSDQVAAAFVKGMGFQWAGKHGVQRTRQAFPDLPIIQTENECGDGANSWDQAHYVFDLIQHYLSNGAEAYLYWNMVLEPGGVSTWGWRQNAMVTVDPTTRSATFNPEFYVMKHFAGFVRPGAAVLRTGGPMAANTLAFRNLDGGEVFVVQNAQATERTITVRGSRESATVNLAPFSISTLTL
;
A
#
# COMPACT_ATOMS: atom_id res chain seq x y z
N MET A 1 -17.15 -0.42 -18.05
CA MET A 1 -16.65 -0.21 -16.68
C MET A 1 -15.76 -1.38 -16.32
N VAL A 2 -14.65 -1.12 -15.62
CA VAL A 2 -13.71 -2.12 -15.12
C VAL A 2 -14.01 -2.37 -13.64
N THR A 3 -13.99 -1.31 -12.84
CA THR A 3 -14.32 -1.30 -11.40
C THR A 3 -15.38 -0.23 -11.15
N PRO A 4 -16.49 -0.53 -10.45
CA PRO A 4 -17.54 0.46 -10.19
C PRO A 4 -17.25 1.39 -9.01
N ASP A 5 -16.35 1.00 -8.11
CA ASP A 5 -16.06 1.70 -6.85
C ASP A 5 -14.56 1.70 -6.56
N PHE A 6 -13.86 2.73 -7.00
CA PHE A 6 -12.45 2.96 -6.72
C PHE A 6 -12.28 3.53 -5.30
N LYS A 7 -11.49 2.88 -4.46
CA LYS A 7 -11.29 3.22 -3.04
C LYS A 7 -10.33 4.38 -2.82
N GLY A 8 -9.39 4.59 -3.74
CA GLY A 8 -8.51 5.74 -3.70
C GLY A 8 -7.03 5.43 -3.92
N PHE A 9 -6.24 6.49 -3.76
CA PHE A 9 -4.79 6.44 -3.82
C PHE A 9 -4.21 6.74 -2.43
N GLY A 10 -3.00 6.26 -2.19
CA GLY A 10 -2.26 6.70 -1.01
C GLY A 10 -0.82 6.27 -0.97
N GLY A 11 -0.29 6.17 0.24
CA GLY A 11 1.08 5.77 0.45
C GLY A 11 1.34 5.12 1.80
N CYS A 12 2.59 4.71 2.01
CA CYS A 12 2.96 3.91 3.17
C CYS A 12 3.78 4.70 4.18
N PHE A 13 3.40 4.60 5.45
CA PHE A 13 4.12 5.17 6.58
C PHE A 13 5.28 4.27 6.99
N ASN A 14 6.45 4.87 7.23
CA ASN A 14 7.62 4.19 7.78
C ASN A 14 8.43 5.16 8.67
N GLU A 15 9.34 4.63 9.50
CA GLU A 15 10.07 5.45 10.48
C GLU A 15 11.03 6.43 9.80
N LEU A 16 11.74 5.99 8.74
CA LEU A 16 12.68 6.82 8.01
C LEU A 16 11.99 8.02 7.33
N GLY A 17 10.75 7.86 6.87
CA GLY A 17 9.98 8.95 6.27
C GLY A 17 9.56 10.01 7.29
N TRP A 18 9.19 9.60 8.52
CA TRP A 18 8.94 10.57 9.58
C TRP A 18 10.20 11.31 10.01
N LYS A 19 11.33 10.59 10.09
CA LYS A 19 12.63 11.20 10.38
C LYS A 19 13.03 12.22 9.32
N ALA A 20 12.86 11.87 8.04
CA ALA A 20 13.10 12.79 6.93
C ALA A 20 12.26 14.07 7.07
N LEU A 21 10.95 13.93 7.29
CA LEU A 21 10.06 15.08 7.54
C LEU A 21 10.43 15.91 8.77
N SER A 22 11.06 15.31 9.77
CA SER A 22 11.44 15.99 11.02
C SER A 22 12.67 16.90 10.86
N HIS A 23 13.34 16.88 9.70
CA HIS A 23 14.40 17.85 9.38
C HIS A 23 13.86 19.23 8.96
N LEU A 24 12.64 19.26 8.42
CA LEU A 24 11.95 20.48 8.00
C LEU A 24 11.42 21.26 9.21
N ASP A 25 11.23 22.57 9.02
CA ASP A 25 10.45 23.33 9.98
C ASP A 25 8.95 23.00 9.90
N GLU A 26 8.15 23.58 10.80
CA GLU A 26 6.71 23.29 10.88
C GLU A 26 5.95 23.70 9.61
N ASN A 27 6.33 24.81 8.98
CA ASN A 27 5.67 25.31 7.78
C ASN A 27 6.00 24.43 6.57
N GLU A 28 7.28 24.17 6.32
CA GLU A 28 7.74 23.34 5.20
C GLU A 28 7.23 21.89 5.32
N ARG A 29 7.23 21.33 6.54
CA ARG A 29 6.61 20.03 6.81
C ARG A 29 5.10 20.06 6.52
N GLY A 30 4.43 21.15 6.89
CA GLY A 30 3.02 21.40 6.58
C GLY A 30 2.76 21.45 5.08
N GLU A 31 3.64 22.05 4.29
CA GLU A 31 3.55 22.08 2.83
C GLU A 31 3.69 20.69 2.21
N VAL A 32 4.66 19.88 2.67
CA VAL A 32 4.82 18.49 2.20
C VAL A 32 3.59 17.65 2.54
N LEU A 33 3.10 17.71 3.79
CA LEU A 33 1.89 16.99 4.20
C LEU A 33 0.65 17.50 3.45
N GLY A 34 0.56 18.81 3.21
CA GLY A 34 -0.48 19.44 2.38
C GLY A 34 -0.47 18.87 0.96
N ALA A 35 0.70 18.80 0.33
CA ALA A 35 0.86 18.24 -1.01
C ALA A 35 0.44 16.76 -1.11
N LEU A 36 0.64 15.98 -0.05
CA LEU A 36 0.27 14.55 -0.02
C LEU A 36 -1.21 14.32 0.33
N PHE A 37 -1.75 15.03 1.32
CA PHE A 37 -3.01 14.66 1.96
C PHE A 37 -4.17 15.65 1.76
N SER A 38 -3.89 16.91 1.43
CA SER A 38 -4.96 17.89 1.20
C SER A 38 -5.72 17.60 -0.11
N THR A 39 -6.94 18.13 -0.22
CA THR A 39 -7.77 18.00 -1.42
C THR A 39 -7.20 18.68 -2.66
N ASP A 40 -6.35 19.70 -2.46
CA ASP A 40 -5.64 20.43 -3.51
C ASP A 40 -4.31 19.76 -3.92
N GLY A 41 -3.84 18.82 -3.08
CA GLY A 41 -2.68 17.96 -3.32
C GLY A 41 -3.08 16.63 -3.96
N CYS A 42 -2.38 15.56 -3.56
CA CYS A 42 -2.70 14.19 -3.98
C CYS A 42 -3.95 13.65 -3.29
N ALA A 43 -4.47 14.29 -2.24
CA ALA A 43 -5.67 13.86 -1.54
C ALA A 43 -5.63 12.36 -1.15
N PHE A 44 -4.48 11.90 -0.64
CA PHE A 44 -4.33 10.51 -0.21
C PHE A 44 -5.30 10.16 0.92
N ASN A 45 -5.95 9.00 0.78
CA ASN A 45 -6.94 8.50 1.73
C ASN A 45 -6.78 7.00 2.04
N TYR A 46 -5.99 6.27 1.25
CA TYR A 46 -5.80 4.83 1.43
C TYR A 46 -4.35 4.53 1.78
N CYS A 47 -4.06 4.38 3.08
CA CYS A 47 -2.69 4.34 3.59
C CYS A 47 -2.36 3.01 4.26
N ARG A 48 -1.05 2.75 4.34
CA ARG A 48 -0.50 1.53 4.93
C ARG A 48 0.50 1.86 6.03
N LEU A 49 0.56 1.05 7.07
CA LEU A 49 1.67 1.04 8.03
C LEU A 49 2.18 -0.38 8.32
N PRO A 50 3.43 -0.54 8.77
CA PRO A 50 3.93 -1.83 9.21
C PRO A 50 3.42 -2.18 10.61
N ILE A 51 3.26 -3.49 10.88
CA ILE A 51 3.16 -4.03 12.25
C ILE A 51 4.57 -4.50 12.63
N GLY A 52 5.24 -3.77 13.52
CA GLY A 52 6.68 -3.93 13.79
C GLY A 52 7.56 -3.29 12.71
N ALA A 53 8.83 -3.70 12.63
CA ALA A 53 9.76 -3.15 11.65
C ALA A 53 9.54 -3.66 10.23
N ASN A 54 9.57 -2.75 9.25
CA ASN A 54 9.89 -3.04 7.86
C ASN A 54 11.37 -2.70 7.57
N ASP A 55 11.77 -2.73 6.30
CA ASP A 55 13.13 -2.36 5.86
C ASP A 55 13.44 -0.85 5.95
N TYR A 56 12.42 0.00 6.13
CA TYR A 56 12.48 1.45 6.40
C TYR A 56 12.14 1.83 7.85
N ALA A 57 12.38 0.90 8.79
CA ALA A 57 12.50 1.23 10.20
C ALA A 57 13.91 1.77 10.51
N GLU A 58 14.08 2.55 11.58
CA GLU A 58 15.42 2.97 12.04
C GLU A 58 16.25 1.78 12.55
N SER A 59 15.58 0.75 13.07
CA SER A 59 16.16 -0.52 13.49
C SER A 59 15.10 -1.61 13.44
N TRP A 60 15.47 -2.89 13.39
CA TRP A 60 14.49 -3.98 13.39
C TRP A 60 13.96 -4.26 14.80
N TYR A 61 12.64 -4.45 14.91
CA TYR A 61 11.93 -4.73 16.16
C TYR A 61 10.61 -5.45 15.87
N SER A 62 9.99 -6.00 16.92
CA SER A 62 8.55 -6.29 16.96
C SER A 62 7.95 -5.67 18.22
N HIS A 63 6.61 -5.69 18.32
CA HIS A 63 5.92 -5.19 19.51
C HIS A 63 5.96 -6.16 20.70
N ASN A 64 6.56 -7.35 20.56
CA ASN A 64 6.64 -8.31 21.66
C ASN A 64 7.83 -9.28 21.54
N GLU A 65 9.04 -8.82 21.86
CA GLU A 65 10.27 -9.64 21.77
C GLU A 65 10.57 -10.47 23.05
N THR A 66 9.70 -10.45 24.07
CA THR A 66 9.90 -11.28 25.27
C THR A 66 9.67 -12.75 24.92
N GLU A 67 10.72 -13.57 24.98
CA GLU A 67 10.64 -15.00 24.64
C GLU A 67 9.60 -15.73 25.49
N GLY A 68 8.69 -16.45 24.83
CA GLY A 68 7.68 -17.27 25.50
C GLY A 68 6.50 -16.48 26.07
N ASP A 69 6.38 -15.18 25.77
CA ASP A 69 5.20 -14.38 26.12
C ASP A 69 4.02 -14.70 25.18
N PHE A 70 3.47 -15.91 25.32
CA PHE A 70 2.30 -16.35 24.55
C PHE A 70 1.01 -15.57 24.92
N ALA A 71 0.97 -14.96 26.11
CA ALA A 71 -0.18 -14.21 26.60
C ALA A 71 -0.21 -12.73 26.12
N MET A 72 0.87 -12.26 25.50
CA MET A 72 1.07 -10.86 25.08
C MET A 72 1.09 -9.89 26.27
N GLU A 73 1.66 -10.28 27.40
CA GLU A 73 1.74 -9.47 28.62
C GLU A 73 2.67 -8.25 28.46
N THR A 74 3.73 -8.40 27.66
CA THR A 74 4.73 -7.35 27.43
C THR A 74 4.57 -6.65 26.08
N PHE A 75 3.47 -6.91 25.37
CA PHE A 75 3.17 -6.26 24.10
C PHE A 75 3.14 -4.73 24.23
N SER A 76 3.81 -4.02 23.32
CA SER A 76 3.89 -2.56 23.36
C SER A 76 4.11 -1.90 22.00
N ILE A 77 3.32 -0.85 21.73
CA ILE A 77 3.50 0.10 20.62
C ILE A 77 4.31 1.34 21.03
N ALA A 78 5.11 1.26 22.10
CA ALA A 78 5.92 2.40 22.57
C ALA A 78 6.88 2.93 21.49
N ARG A 79 7.36 2.06 20.60
CA ARG A 79 8.18 2.45 19.44
C ARG A 79 7.40 3.32 18.46
N ASP A 80 6.17 2.94 18.14
CA ASP A 80 5.35 3.63 17.15
C ASP A 80 4.99 5.05 17.59
N ARG A 81 4.84 5.27 18.90
CA ARG A 81 4.63 6.61 19.50
C ARG A 81 5.76 7.60 19.19
N GLN A 82 6.95 7.12 18.84
CA GLN A 82 8.10 7.96 18.50
C GLN A 82 8.10 8.36 17.01
N TYR A 83 7.55 7.53 16.12
CA TYR A 83 7.68 7.70 14.68
C TYR A 83 6.34 7.60 13.94
N LEU A 84 5.74 6.41 13.89
CA LEU A 84 4.57 6.14 13.05
C LEU A 84 3.32 6.91 13.50
N ILE A 85 3.03 6.94 14.81
CA ILE A 85 1.83 7.62 15.35
C ILE A 85 1.89 9.13 15.10
N PRO A 86 3.00 9.85 15.41
CA PRO A 86 3.13 11.27 15.04
C PRO A 86 2.94 11.52 13.54
N TYR A 87 3.50 10.66 12.68
CA TYR A 87 3.36 10.79 11.23
C TYR A 87 1.90 10.64 10.79
N ILE A 88 1.20 9.60 11.26
CA ILE A 88 -0.22 9.36 10.95
C ILE A 88 -1.09 10.52 11.46
N ARG A 89 -0.84 11.01 12.68
CA ARG A 89 -1.58 12.15 13.23
C ARG A 89 -1.38 13.42 12.41
N ALA A 90 -0.16 13.68 11.95
CA ALA A 90 0.14 14.83 11.10
C ALA A 90 -0.57 14.73 9.73
N ALA A 91 -0.62 13.53 9.13
CA ALA A 91 -1.38 13.27 7.91
C ALA A 91 -2.89 13.47 8.12
N ARG A 92 -3.46 12.92 9.20
CA ARG A 92 -4.88 13.08 9.54
C ARG A 92 -5.26 14.51 9.88
N ALA A 93 -4.36 15.31 10.44
CA ALA A 93 -4.62 16.73 10.68
C ALA A 93 -4.86 17.52 9.38
N VAL A 94 -4.30 17.06 8.26
CA VAL A 94 -4.51 17.64 6.92
C VAL A 94 -5.71 16.99 6.23
N ARG A 95 -5.80 15.65 6.25
CA ARG A 95 -6.85 14.90 5.52
C ARG A 95 -8.23 14.97 6.17
N GLY A 96 -8.27 15.07 7.50
CA GLY A 96 -9.47 14.78 8.29
C GLY A 96 -9.68 13.28 8.52
N ASP A 97 -10.93 12.88 8.72
CA ASP A 97 -11.30 11.51 9.11
C ASP A 97 -11.59 10.57 7.93
N ASP A 98 -11.57 11.06 6.68
CA ASP A 98 -11.64 10.22 5.49
C ASP A 98 -10.29 9.55 5.21
N PHE A 99 -10.01 8.52 6.02
CA PHE A 99 -8.74 7.82 6.10
C PHE A 99 -8.97 6.32 6.27
N TYR A 100 -8.61 5.51 5.26
CA TYR A 100 -8.54 4.06 5.37
C TYR A 100 -7.09 3.65 5.63
N LEU A 101 -6.82 3.06 6.80
CA LEU A 101 -5.50 2.65 7.23
C LEU A 101 -5.45 1.14 7.43
N PHE A 102 -4.64 0.44 6.65
CA PHE A 102 -4.38 -0.98 6.84
C PHE A 102 -2.96 -1.25 7.32
N ALA A 103 -2.79 -2.34 8.06
CA ALA A 103 -1.52 -2.74 8.64
C ALA A 103 -1.06 -4.11 8.13
N SER A 104 0.26 -4.30 7.98
CA SER A 104 0.82 -5.60 7.62
C SER A 104 2.16 -5.83 8.31
N PRO A 105 2.41 -7.01 8.90
CA PRO A 105 3.72 -7.32 9.46
C PRO A 105 4.68 -7.75 8.34
N TRP A 106 5.94 -7.34 8.48
CA TRP A 106 7.04 -7.94 7.72
C TRP A 106 7.54 -9.21 8.42
N SER A 107 7.57 -9.22 9.75
CA SER A 107 8.00 -10.38 10.52
C SER A 107 7.20 -10.52 11.82
N PRO A 108 6.83 -11.75 12.22
CA PRO A 108 6.49 -12.05 13.60
C PRO A 108 7.65 -11.70 14.56
N PRO A 109 7.38 -11.64 15.88
CA PRO A 109 8.42 -11.63 16.90
C PRO A 109 9.43 -12.77 16.72
N THR A 110 10.71 -12.52 16.98
CA THR A 110 11.78 -13.46 16.63
C THR A 110 11.64 -14.83 17.30
N TRP A 111 11.15 -14.85 18.55
CA TRP A 111 10.94 -16.08 19.32
C TRP A 111 9.78 -16.95 18.79
N MET A 112 8.93 -16.41 17.91
CA MET A 112 7.86 -17.15 17.22
C MET A 112 8.33 -17.77 15.89
N LYS A 113 9.58 -17.53 15.47
CA LYS A 113 10.09 -17.93 14.15
C LYS A 113 11.15 -19.03 14.22
N PHE A 114 11.32 -19.71 13.09
CA PHE A 114 12.45 -20.58 12.82
C PHE A 114 13.12 -20.22 11.48
N PRO A 115 14.42 -19.84 11.48
CA PRO A 115 15.24 -19.54 12.67
C PRO A 115 14.72 -18.31 13.45
N ARG A 116 15.23 -18.09 14.66
CA ARG A 116 14.87 -16.94 15.52
C ARG A 116 15.56 -15.66 15.02
N ALA A 117 15.03 -15.07 13.96
CA ALA A 117 15.55 -13.85 13.35
C ALA A 117 14.41 -13.01 12.77
N HIS A 118 14.61 -11.70 12.62
CA HIS A 118 13.61 -10.83 11.98
C HIS A 118 13.53 -11.07 10.48
N ASN A 119 14.68 -11.22 9.82
CA ASN A 119 14.73 -11.64 8.43
C ASN A 119 14.55 -13.14 8.30
N ASN A 120 14.22 -13.57 7.09
CA ASN A 120 14.08 -14.96 6.65
C ASN A 120 13.17 -15.87 7.51
N GLY A 121 13.03 -17.12 7.07
CA GLY A 121 12.43 -18.19 7.85
C GLY A 121 10.91 -18.17 7.87
N THR A 122 10.35 -18.96 8.77
CA THR A 122 8.90 -19.21 8.85
C THR A 122 8.40 -19.08 10.28
N LEU A 123 7.10 -18.83 10.45
CA LEU A 123 6.44 -18.97 11.75
C LEU A 123 6.52 -20.43 12.22
N VAL A 124 6.82 -20.64 13.51
CA VAL A 124 6.75 -21.96 14.14
C VAL A 124 5.30 -22.44 14.09
N TRP A 125 5.06 -23.55 13.37
CA TRP A 125 3.71 -24.01 13.03
C TRP A 125 3.08 -24.91 14.10
N GLU A 126 3.18 -24.52 15.38
CA GLU A 126 2.46 -25.19 16.46
C GLU A 126 1.26 -24.34 16.92
N PRO A 127 0.15 -24.95 17.40
CA PRO A 127 -1.07 -24.22 17.77
C PRO A 127 -0.85 -23.06 18.74
N ARG A 128 0.03 -23.21 19.75
CA ARG A 128 0.32 -22.15 20.71
C ARG A 128 0.96 -20.90 20.08
N TYR A 129 1.83 -21.07 19.08
CA TYR A 129 2.47 -19.96 18.39
C TYR A 129 1.50 -19.27 17.44
N ARG A 130 0.67 -20.03 16.72
CA ARG A 130 -0.38 -19.47 15.87
C ARG A 130 -1.40 -18.68 16.68
N SER A 131 -1.89 -19.23 17.79
CA SER A 131 -2.82 -18.53 18.68
C SER A 131 -2.20 -17.26 19.28
N ALA A 132 -0.95 -17.31 19.72
CA ALA A 132 -0.24 -16.12 20.21
C ALA A 132 -0.04 -15.07 19.10
N TYR A 133 0.28 -15.50 17.87
CA TYR A 133 0.43 -14.57 16.76
C TYR A 133 -0.90 -13.94 16.34
N ALA A 134 -2.02 -14.68 16.37
CA ALA A 134 -3.35 -14.10 16.19
C ALA A 134 -3.69 -13.05 17.28
N ASN A 135 -3.31 -13.33 18.54
CA ASN A 135 -3.46 -12.36 19.64
C ASN A 135 -2.55 -11.13 19.45
N TYR A 136 -1.36 -11.28 18.86
CA TYR A 136 -0.47 -10.17 18.52
C TYR A 136 -1.14 -9.18 17.55
N PHE A 137 -1.85 -9.65 16.51
CA PHE A 137 -2.66 -8.78 15.65
C PHE A 137 -3.79 -8.08 16.41
N ALA A 138 -4.53 -8.82 17.24
CA ALA A 138 -5.63 -8.24 18.02
C ALA A 138 -5.15 -7.15 18.97
N ARG A 139 -4.02 -7.37 19.65
CA ARG A 139 -3.36 -6.38 20.52
C ARG A 139 -2.91 -5.15 19.75
N PHE A 140 -2.36 -5.32 18.55
CA PHE A 140 -1.97 -4.19 17.70
C PHE A 140 -3.17 -3.32 17.32
N VAL A 141 -4.24 -3.92 16.80
CA VAL A 141 -5.45 -3.19 16.41
C VAL A 141 -6.04 -2.46 17.61
N LYS A 142 -6.13 -3.13 18.77
CA LYS A 142 -6.66 -2.50 19.98
C LYS A 142 -5.79 -1.36 20.50
N ALA A 143 -4.47 -1.53 20.49
CA ALA A 143 -3.54 -0.49 20.96
C ALA A 143 -3.58 0.77 20.08
N TYR A 144 -3.74 0.62 18.76
CA TYR A 144 -3.92 1.76 17.86
C TYR A 144 -5.29 2.43 18.02
N GLU A 145 -6.34 1.65 18.24
CA GLU A 145 -7.67 2.19 18.57
C GLU A 145 -7.63 3.04 19.85
N ASP A 146 -6.92 2.57 20.88
CA ASP A 146 -6.74 3.30 22.15
C ASP A 146 -5.91 4.61 21.97
N GLU A 147 -5.15 4.73 20.88
CA GLU A 147 -4.47 5.96 20.44
C GLU A 147 -5.35 6.88 19.58
N GLY A 148 -6.62 6.51 19.36
CA GLY A 148 -7.57 7.21 18.50
C GLY A 148 -7.33 7.01 17.01
N ILE A 149 -6.57 5.97 16.63
CA ILE A 149 -6.21 5.66 15.24
C ILE A 149 -6.83 4.31 14.87
N PRO A 150 -8.04 4.28 14.29
CA PRO A 150 -8.65 3.02 13.89
C PRO A 150 -7.82 2.36 12.79
N ILE A 151 -7.54 1.07 12.95
CA ILE A 151 -6.98 0.21 11.89
C ILE A 151 -8.15 -0.42 11.16
N ASN A 152 -8.34 -0.09 9.89
CA ASN A 152 -9.45 -0.60 9.09
C ASN A 152 -9.25 -2.06 8.68
N ALA A 153 -8.01 -2.47 8.43
CA ALA A 153 -7.70 -3.83 8.02
C ALA A 153 -6.31 -4.28 8.47
N VAL A 154 -6.15 -5.58 8.63
CA VAL A 154 -4.85 -6.24 8.72
C VAL A 154 -4.64 -7.17 7.52
N HIS A 155 -3.45 -7.09 6.94
CA HIS A 155 -2.97 -7.98 5.89
C HIS A 155 -1.99 -8.96 6.52
N VAL A 156 -2.27 -10.27 6.39
CA VAL A 156 -1.64 -11.33 7.21
C VAL A 156 -0.11 -11.31 7.17
N GLN A 157 0.49 -11.00 6.03
CA GLN A 157 1.95 -11.02 5.88
C GLN A 157 2.38 -10.20 4.67
N ASN A 158 3.38 -9.34 4.83
CA ASN A 158 4.05 -8.72 3.70
C ASN A 158 4.89 -9.75 2.92
N GLU A 159 4.77 -9.77 1.59
CA GLU A 159 5.56 -10.62 0.68
C GLU A 159 5.72 -12.08 1.17
N PRO A 160 4.60 -12.79 1.38
CA PRO A 160 4.61 -14.08 2.04
C PRO A 160 5.38 -15.16 1.26
N ASP A 161 5.61 -14.96 -0.03
CA ASP A 161 6.36 -15.84 -0.95
C ASP A 161 7.84 -15.46 -1.12
N SER A 162 8.41 -14.64 -0.23
CA SER A 162 9.82 -14.26 -0.30
C SER A 162 10.57 -14.33 1.03
N ASP A 163 11.70 -15.05 0.98
CA ASP A 163 12.64 -15.22 2.09
C ASP A 163 13.68 -14.09 2.06
N GLN A 164 13.31 -12.92 2.57
CA GLN A 164 14.09 -11.71 2.40
C GLN A 164 15.23 -11.60 3.42
N LYS A 165 16.27 -10.84 3.05
CA LYS A 165 17.38 -10.52 3.96
C LYS A 165 17.09 -9.39 4.95
N PHE A 166 15.97 -8.71 4.78
CA PHE A 166 15.35 -7.76 5.71
C PHE A 166 14.13 -8.43 6.39
N PRO A 167 13.43 -7.78 7.34
CA PRO A 167 12.34 -8.41 8.07
C PRO A 167 11.36 -9.11 7.12
N SER A 168 11.13 -10.41 7.32
CA SER A 168 10.32 -11.24 6.42
C SER A 168 9.88 -12.51 7.11
N CYS A 169 8.83 -13.13 6.62
CA CYS A 169 8.41 -14.45 7.06
C CYS A 169 7.70 -15.15 5.90
N VAL A 170 8.15 -16.36 5.58
CA VAL A 170 7.63 -17.14 4.46
C VAL A 170 6.37 -17.90 4.89
N TRP A 171 5.35 -17.82 4.04
CA TRP A 171 4.08 -18.53 4.16
C TRP A 171 3.77 -19.25 2.86
N THR A 172 2.92 -20.27 2.96
CA THR A 172 2.21 -20.83 1.80
C THR A 172 0.76 -20.38 1.87
N GLY A 173 0.05 -20.37 0.73
CA GLY A 173 -1.39 -20.06 0.76
C GLY A 173 -2.20 -21.03 1.62
N ALA A 174 -1.78 -22.30 1.71
CA ALA A 174 -2.41 -23.27 2.62
C ALA A 174 -2.21 -22.89 4.10
N LYS A 175 -1.00 -22.49 4.51
CA LYS A 175 -0.76 -22.00 5.87
C LYS A 175 -1.54 -20.72 6.15
N MET A 176 -1.55 -19.76 5.22
CA MET A 176 -2.31 -18.52 5.38
C MET A 176 -3.81 -18.80 5.52
N ARG A 177 -4.38 -19.67 4.67
CA ARG A 177 -5.76 -20.15 4.79
C ARG A 177 -6.04 -20.73 6.17
N ASP A 178 -5.22 -21.68 6.62
CA ASP A 178 -5.43 -22.36 7.90
C ASP A 178 -5.31 -21.37 9.07
N PHE A 179 -4.36 -20.43 9.03
CA PHE A 179 -4.23 -19.38 10.05
C PHE A 179 -5.44 -18.44 10.08
N ILE A 180 -5.93 -17.99 8.92
CA ILE A 180 -7.14 -17.16 8.86
C ILE A 180 -8.35 -17.91 9.42
N ARG A 181 -8.52 -19.17 9.01
CA ARG A 181 -9.66 -20.03 9.38
C ARG A 181 -9.67 -20.37 10.87
N ASP A 182 -8.53 -20.83 11.38
CA ASP A 182 -8.47 -21.53 12.65
C ASP A 182 -7.98 -20.64 13.80
N ASP A 183 -7.25 -19.56 13.51
CA ASP A 183 -6.59 -18.73 14.52
C ASP A 183 -7.00 -17.25 14.45
N LEU A 184 -6.72 -16.55 13.33
CA LEU A 184 -6.90 -15.10 13.19
C LEU A 184 -8.37 -14.69 13.18
N GLY A 185 -9.19 -15.26 12.30
CA GLY A 185 -10.61 -14.96 12.21
C GLY A 185 -11.36 -15.15 13.54
N PRO A 186 -11.22 -16.31 14.20
CA PRO A 186 -11.76 -16.53 15.54
C PRO A 186 -11.25 -15.55 16.60
N ALA A 187 -9.95 -15.19 16.59
CA ALA A 187 -9.39 -14.22 17.53
C ALA A 187 -10.01 -12.83 17.37
N PHE A 188 -10.12 -12.32 16.13
CA PHE A 188 -10.75 -11.04 15.84
C PHE A 188 -12.23 -11.01 16.28
N ARG A 189 -12.97 -12.08 15.97
CA ARG A 189 -14.38 -12.21 16.38
C ARG A 189 -14.53 -12.24 17.90
N SER A 190 -13.70 -13.02 18.59
CA SER A 190 -13.73 -13.15 20.05
C SER A 190 -13.38 -11.84 20.75
N ALA A 191 -12.44 -11.08 20.19
CA ALA A 191 -12.05 -9.77 20.69
C ALA A 191 -13.04 -8.64 20.32
N GLY A 192 -14.07 -8.92 19.50
CA GLY A 192 -15.04 -7.93 19.06
C GLY A 192 -14.44 -6.82 18.19
N LEU A 193 -13.42 -7.16 17.39
CA LEU A 193 -12.71 -6.20 16.54
C LEU A 193 -13.41 -6.03 15.19
N ASP A 194 -13.62 -4.78 14.78
CA ASP A 194 -14.23 -4.43 13.49
C ASP A 194 -13.23 -4.45 12.32
N ALA A 195 -11.94 -4.45 12.61
CA ALA A 195 -10.89 -4.45 11.58
C ALA A 195 -10.99 -5.69 10.67
N GLU A 196 -10.91 -5.45 9.37
CA GLU A 196 -11.02 -6.47 8.35
C GLU A 196 -9.76 -7.35 8.28
N ILE A 197 -9.93 -8.59 7.81
CA ILE A 197 -8.81 -9.49 7.51
C ILE A 197 -8.66 -9.58 5.99
N TRP A 198 -7.47 -9.26 5.50
CA TRP A 198 -7.13 -9.33 4.07
C TRP A 198 -6.03 -10.36 3.83
N ALA A 199 -6.16 -11.11 2.74
CA ALA A 199 -5.09 -11.98 2.24
C ALA A 199 -4.05 -11.15 1.47
N GLY A 200 -2.79 -11.57 1.47
CA GLY A 200 -1.68 -10.80 0.90
C GLY A 200 -0.91 -9.99 1.94
N THR A 201 0.10 -9.20 1.56
CA THR A 201 0.41 -8.62 0.24
C THR A 201 1.20 -9.56 -0.69
N ILE A 202 0.56 -10.14 -1.71
CA ILE A 202 1.17 -11.19 -2.55
C ILE A 202 2.20 -10.62 -3.52
N GLU A 203 3.44 -11.11 -3.46
CA GLU A 203 4.56 -10.64 -4.29
C GLU A 203 4.72 -11.43 -5.59
N ARG A 204 4.27 -12.69 -5.65
CA ARG A 204 4.33 -13.53 -6.86
C ARG A 204 2.94 -14.02 -7.24
N GLY A 205 2.54 -13.75 -8.49
CA GLY A 205 1.18 -13.94 -9.00
C GLY A 205 0.71 -15.38 -9.22
N ASP A 206 1.11 -16.35 -8.39
CA ASP A 206 0.58 -17.71 -8.45
C ASP A 206 -0.85 -17.76 -7.90
N PHE A 207 -1.82 -17.64 -8.80
CA PHE A 207 -3.24 -17.73 -8.46
C PHE A 207 -3.59 -19.04 -7.72
N ASN A 208 -3.06 -20.18 -8.16
CA ASN A 208 -3.46 -21.47 -7.56
C ASN A 208 -2.83 -21.65 -6.17
N GLY A 209 -1.59 -21.18 -6.00
CA GLY A 209 -0.90 -21.17 -4.70
C GLY A 209 -1.54 -20.21 -3.68
N TRP A 210 -2.16 -19.12 -4.14
CA TRP A 210 -2.70 -18.06 -3.27
C TRP A 210 -4.23 -17.97 -3.32
N ALA A 211 -4.77 -17.12 -4.20
CA ALA A 211 -6.20 -16.80 -4.26
C ALA A 211 -7.08 -18.06 -4.36
N GLY A 212 -6.74 -18.96 -5.27
CA GLY A 212 -7.44 -20.23 -5.45
C GLY A 212 -7.39 -21.11 -4.20
N THR A 213 -6.25 -21.17 -3.51
CA THR A 213 -6.11 -21.99 -2.29
C THR A 213 -6.85 -21.41 -1.09
N ILE A 214 -6.78 -20.10 -0.88
CA ILE A 214 -7.37 -19.44 0.31
C ILE A 214 -8.88 -19.30 0.16
N LEU A 215 -9.34 -18.80 -0.99
CA LEU A 215 -10.73 -18.39 -1.18
C LEU A 215 -11.66 -19.55 -1.55
N SER A 216 -11.11 -20.72 -1.93
CA SER A 216 -11.92 -21.92 -2.15
C SER A 216 -12.32 -22.63 -0.85
N ASP A 217 -11.69 -22.30 0.28
CA ASP A 217 -12.13 -22.75 1.60
C ASP A 217 -13.17 -21.77 2.14
N GLN A 218 -14.42 -22.22 2.25
CA GLN A 218 -15.56 -21.36 2.62
C GLN A 218 -15.43 -20.75 4.02
N VAL A 219 -14.74 -21.42 4.94
CA VAL A 219 -14.58 -20.92 6.32
C VAL A 219 -13.52 -19.82 6.34
N ALA A 220 -12.39 -20.02 5.65
CA ALA A 220 -11.39 -18.96 5.48
C ALA A 220 -11.98 -17.77 4.70
N ALA A 221 -12.64 -18.02 3.58
CA ALA A 221 -13.23 -17.00 2.72
C ALA A 221 -14.27 -16.13 3.46
N ALA A 222 -14.99 -16.68 4.43
CA ALA A 222 -15.94 -15.91 5.24
C ALA A 222 -15.29 -14.80 6.10
N PHE A 223 -13.99 -14.95 6.41
CA PHE A 223 -13.21 -13.94 7.13
C PHE A 223 -12.47 -12.97 6.21
N VAL A 224 -12.13 -13.39 4.98
CA VAL A 224 -11.35 -12.57 4.04
C VAL A 224 -12.23 -11.50 3.40
N LYS A 225 -11.88 -10.22 3.62
CA LYS A 225 -12.58 -9.07 3.04
C LYS A 225 -11.96 -8.54 1.75
N GLY A 226 -10.75 -8.96 1.43
CA GLY A 226 -10.09 -8.60 0.18
C GLY A 226 -8.72 -9.25 0.03
N MET A 227 -8.08 -8.96 -1.10
CA MET A 227 -6.74 -9.47 -1.41
C MET A 227 -5.81 -8.38 -1.94
N GLY A 228 -4.63 -8.28 -1.36
CA GLY A 228 -3.58 -7.36 -1.78
C GLY A 228 -2.52 -8.00 -2.68
N PHE A 229 -2.08 -7.29 -3.70
CA PHE A 229 -0.98 -7.69 -4.59
C PHE A 229 0.07 -6.58 -4.71
N GLN A 230 1.33 -6.98 -4.89
CA GLN A 230 2.45 -6.08 -5.17
C GLN A 230 3.47 -6.77 -6.09
N TRP A 231 4.41 -6.00 -6.66
CA TRP A 231 5.50 -6.54 -7.48
C TRP A 231 5.00 -7.50 -8.60
N ALA A 232 5.60 -8.69 -8.72
CA ALA A 232 5.19 -9.71 -9.69
C ALA A 232 3.82 -10.33 -9.38
N GLY A 233 3.24 -10.03 -8.22
CA GLY A 233 1.85 -10.33 -7.83
C GLY A 233 0.84 -9.73 -8.79
N LYS A 234 1.22 -8.65 -9.51
CA LYS A 234 0.43 -8.03 -10.58
C LYS A 234 -0.08 -9.03 -11.63
N HIS A 235 0.64 -10.12 -11.87
CA HIS A 235 0.23 -11.16 -12.82
C HIS A 235 -0.91 -12.07 -12.31
N GLY A 236 -1.18 -12.06 -11.00
CA GLY A 236 -2.29 -12.79 -10.38
C GLY A 236 -3.62 -12.01 -10.35
N VAL A 237 -3.59 -10.69 -10.52
CA VAL A 237 -4.75 -9.79 -10.36
C VAL A 237 -5.88 -10.18 -11.32
N GLN A 238 -5.59 -10.34 -12.61
CA GLN A 238 -6.60 -10.63 -13.62
C GLN A 238 -7.35 -11.95 -13.35
N ARG A 239 -6.62 -13.03 -13.06
CA ARG A 239 -7.21 -14.34 -12.76
C ARG A 239 -8.01 -14.31 -11.45
N THR A 240 -7.51 -13.58 -10.45
CA THR A 240 -8.21 -13.41 -9.17
C THR A 240 -9.54 -12.70 -9.38
N ARG A 241 -9.56 -11.58 -10.11
CA ARG A 241 -10.80 -10.88 -10.45
C ARG A 241 -11.77 -11.73 -11.27
N GLN A 242 -11.27 -12.56 -12.19
CA GLN A 242 -12.12 -13.47 -12.98
C GLN A 242 -12.80 -14.54 -12.11
N ALA A 243 -12.06 -15.12 -11.16
CA ALA A 243 -12.57 -16.17 -10.29
C ALA A 243 -13.46 -15.63 -9.16
N PHE A 244 -13.14 -14.43 -8.65
CA PHE A 244 -13.79 -13.80 -7.49
C PHE A 244 -14.19 -12.35 -7.84
N PRO A 245 -15.22 -12.14 -8.68
CA PRO A 245 -15.56 -10.83 -9.23
C PRO A 245 -16.00 -9.81 -8.18
N ASP A 246 -16.53 -10.25 -7.05
CA ASP A 246 -17.02 -9.39 -5.97
C ASP A 246 -15.99 -9.16 -4.85
N LEU A 247 -14.83 -9.84 -4.91
CA LEU A 247 -13.78 -9.66 -3.91
C LEU A 247 -13.01 -8.35 -4.16
N PRO A 248 -12.90 -7.45 -3.17
CA PRO A 248 -12.00 -6.31 -3.25
C PRO A 248 -10.56 -6.74 -3.50
N ILE A 249 -9.93 -6.13 -4.50
CA ILE A 249 -8.51 -6.33 -4.82
C ILE A 249 -7.82 -4.98 -4.78
N ILE A 250 -6.69 -4.88 -4.11
CA ILE A 250 -5.89 -3.64 -4.08
C ILE A 250 -4.44 -3.90 -4.47
N GLN A 251 -3.79 -2.89 -5.02
CA GLN A 251 -2.34 -2.84 -5.09
C GLN A 251 -1.81 -2.23 -3.78
N THR A 252 -0.84 -2.88 -3.14
CA THR A 252 -0.47 -2.57 -1.75
C THR A 252 0.88 -1.87 -1.57
N GLU A 253 1.75 -1.94 -2.58
CA GLU A 253 3.10 -1.37 -2.55
C GLU A 253 3.67 -1.19 -3.96
N ASN A 254 4.15 0.03 -4.24
CA ASN A 254 4.78 0.37 -5.52
C ASN A 254 6.19 -0.20 -5.61
N GLU A 255 6.61 -0.63 -6.80
CA GLU A 255 7.96 -1.14 -7.00
C GLU A 255 9.02 -0.03 -6.74
N CYS A 256 10.00 -0.34 -5.90
CA CYS A 256 10.76 0.68 -5.17
C CYS A 256 11.82 1.47 -5.95
N GLY A 257 12.16 1.08 -7.18
CA GLY A 257 13.19 1.75 -7.97
C GLY A 257 14.61 1.62 -7.39
N ASP A 258 15.46 2.63 -7.63
CA ASP A 258 16.91 2.61 -7.33
C ASP A 258 17.40 3.85 -6.58
N GLY A 259 16.48 4.74 -6.17
CA GLY A 259 16.78 6.01 -5.51
C GLY A 259 17.19 7.14 -6.44
N ALA A 260 17.16 6.93 -7.76
CA ALA A 260 17.47 7.98 -8.74
C ALA A 260 16.29 8.94 -8.95
N ASN A 261 15.06 8.55 -8.60
CA ASN A 261 13.85 9.36 -8.77
C ASN A 261 13.73 9.91 -10.21
N SER A 262 13.96 9.06 -11.21
CA SER A 262 14.11 9.49 -12.61
C SER A 262 12.76 9.64 -13.33
N TRP A 263 12.79 10.32 -14.48
CA TRP A 263 11.62 10.40 -15.36
C TRP A 263 11.24 9.05 -15.99
N ASP A 264 12.21 8.17 -16.22
CA ASP A 264 11.94 6.80 -16.67
C ASP A 264 11.12 6.02 -15.63
N GLN A 265 11.43 6.22 -14.34
CA GLN A 265 10.65 5.61 -13.26
C GLN A 265 9.24 6.21 -13.16
N ALA A 266 9.06 7.50 -13.46
CA ALA A 266 7.71 8.08 -13.56
C ALA A 266 6.86 7.37 -14.63
N HIS A 267 7.42 7.11 -15.82
CA HIS A 267 6.73 6.34 -16.86
C HIS A 267 6.47 4.88 -16.45
N TYR A 268 7.41 4.26 -15.74
CA TYR A 268 7.23 2.92 -15.20
C TYR A 268 6.09 2.84 -14.18
N VAL A 269 6.03 3.78 -13.24
CA VAL A 269 4.95 3.85 -12.24
C VAL A 269 3.60 4.10 -12.89
N PHE A 270 3.52 4.93 -13.94
CA PHE A 270 2.29 5.06 -14.72
C PHE A 270 1.84 3.72 -15.30
N ASP A 271 2.75 2.96 -15.90
CA ASP A 271 2.43 1.64 -16.48
C ASP A 271 1.97 0.63 -15.41
N LEU A 272 2.53 0.71 -14.19
CA LEU A 272 2.05 -0.09 -13.05
C LEU A 272 0.62 0.30 -12.65
N ILE A 273 0.33 1.59 -12.47
CA ILE A 273 -1.02 2.07 -12.16
C ILE A 273 -2.00 1.62 -13.25
N GLN A 274 -1.62 1.77 -14.52
CA GLN A 274 -2.39 1.31 -15.66
C GLN A 274 -2.71 -0.17 -15.56
N HIS A 275 -1.70 -1.01 -15.32
CA HIS A 275 -1.85 -2.46 -15.26
C HIS A 275 -2.78 -2.87 -14.13
N TYR A 276 -2.55 -2.38 -12.90
CA TYR A 276 -3.34 -2.79 -11.74
C TYR A 276 -4.80 -2.36 -11.87
N LEU A 277 -5.06 -1.09 -12.19
CA LEU A 277 -6.43 -0.57 -12.24
C LEU A 277 -7.21 -1.14 -13.44
N SER A 278 -6.55 -1.34 -14.60
CA SER A 278 -7.19 -1.96 -15.76
C SER A 278 -7.53 -3.44 -15.55
N ASN A 279 -6.85 -4.11 -14.62
CA ASN A 279 -7.14 -5.50 -14.23
C ASN A 279 -8.08 -5.61 -13.01
N GLY A 280 -8.63 -4.49 -12.53
CA GLY A 280 -9.67 -4.48 -11.51
C GLY A 280 -9.15 -4.33 -10.08
N ALA A 281 -7.95 -3.80 -9.87
CA ALA A 281 -7.59 -3.28 -8.55
C ALA A 281 -8.41 -2.01 -8.23
N GLU A 282 -8.72 -1.82 -6.97
CA GLU A 282 -9.63 -0.77 -6.47
C GLU A 282 -8.88 0.32 -5.68
N ALA A 283 -7.61 0.11 -5.36
CA ALA A 283 -6.74 1.12 -4.75
C ALA A 283 -5.30 0.96 -5.24
N TYR A 284 -4.53 2.05 -5.16
CA TYR A 284 -3.10 2.06 -5.47
C TYR A 284 -2.30 2.87 -4.43
N LEU A 285 -1.28 2.24 -3.85
CA LEU A 285 -0.41 2.80 -2.84
C LEU A 285 1.03 2.93 -3.36
N TYR A 286 1.57 4.13 -3.18
CA TYR A 286 3.00 4.37 -3.33
C TYR A 286 3.75 3.90 -2.08
N TRP A 287 4.95 3.33 -2.24
CA TRP A 287 5.71 2.82 -1.10
C TRP A 287 6.24 3.96 -0.21
N ASN A 288 7.39 4.53 -0.55
CA ASN A 288 7.99 5.59 0.25
C ASN A 288 7.46 6.98 -0.14
N MET A 289 6.58 7.55 0.69
CA MET A 289 6.09 8.91 0.44
C MET A 289 7.19 9.96 0.58
N VAL A 290 8.00 9.85 1.64
CA VAL A 290 9.07 10.80 1.96
C VAL A 290 10.29 10.03 2.41
N LEU A 291 11.49 10.40 1.94
CA LEU A 291 12.78 9.88 2.41
C LEU A 291 13.85 10.98 2.41
N GLU A 292 15.03 10.70 2.95
CA GLU A 292 16.22 11.49 2.66
C GLU A 292 16.74 11.18 1.23
N PRO A 293 17.51 12.08 0.59
CA PRO A 293 18.11 11.85 -0.72
C PRO A 293 18.85 10.50 -0.82
N GLY A 294 18.52 9.73 -1.87
CA GLY A 294 19.05 8.38 -2.10
C GLY A 294 18.32 7.26 -1.36
N GLY A 295 17.57 7.57 -0.30
CA GLY A 295 16.56 6.67 0.29
C GLY A 295 17.07 5.26 0.60
N VAL A 296 18.02 5.11 1.51
CA VAL A 296 18.68 3.81 1.78
C VAL A 296 17.96 3.03 2.88
N SER A 297 17.44 1.86 2.54
CA SER A 297 16.88 0.88 3.49
C SER A 297 17.94 0.36 4.48
N THR A 298 17.47 -0.25 5.58
CA THR A 298 18.33 -0.87 6.61
C THR A 298 19.26 -1.99 6.12
N TRP A 299 19.05 -2.50 4.90
CA TRP A 299 19.90 -3.51 4.27
C TRP A 299 20.74 -2.97 3.10
N GLY A 300 20.72 -1.67 2.85
CA GLY A 300 21.60 -0.99 1.89
C GLY A 300 21.03 -0.77 0.50
N TRP A 301 19.75 -1.08 0.25
CA TRP A 301 19.11 -0.77 -1.03
C TRP A 301 18.58 0.65 -1.05
N ARG A 302 18.98 1.40 -2.06
CA ARG A 302 18.43 2.71 -2.41
C ARG A 302 17.08 2.55 -3.10
N GLN A 303 16.09 3.30 -2.65
CA GLN A 303 14.75 3.31 -3.23
C GLN A 303 14.28 4.73 -3.49
N ASN A 304 13.37 4.86 -4.45
CA ASN A 304 12.74 6.12 -4.80
C ASN A 304 11.77 6.58 -3.69
N ALA A 305 11.51 7.88 -3.68
CA ALA A 305 10.48 8.50 -2.86
C ALA A 305 9.77 9.60 -3.65
N MET A 306 8.49 9.83 -3.36
CA MET A 306 7.78 10.96 -3.99
C MET A 306 8.37 12.30 -3.55
N VAL A 307 8.78 12.43 -2.30
CA VAL A 307 9.44 13.62 -1.77
C VAL A 307 10.76 13.24 -1.13
N THR A 308 11.82 13.99 -1.42
CA THR A 308 13.08 13.89 -0.69
C THR A 308 13.28 15.10 0.20
N VAL A 309 13.73 14.89 1.44
CA VAL A 309 14.06 15.97 2.37
C VAL A 309 15.55 15.94 2.66
N ASP A 310 16.26 16.99 2.27
CA ASP A 310 17.69 17.12 2.54
C ASP A 310 17.92 17.62 3.99
N PRO A 311 18.61 16.83 4.84
CA PRO A 311 18.85 17.20 6.24
C PRO A 311 19.82 18.38 6.43
N THR A 312 20.64 18.67 5.41
CA THR A 312 21.65 19.75 5.44
C THR A 312 21.02 21.08 5.05
N THR A 313 20.29 21.11 3.94
CA THR A 313 19.62 22.34 3.47
C THR A 313 18.27 22.56 4.14
N ARG A 314 17.70 21.52 4.78
CA ARG A 314 16.35 21.50 5.35
C ARG A 314 15.29 21.88 4.33
N SER A 315 15.36 21.31 3.14
CA SER A 315 14.42 21.61 2.06
C SER A 315 13.85 20.36 1.43
N ALA A 316 12.58 20.41 1.04
CA ALA A 316 11.91 19.34 0.33
C ALA A 316 12.06 19.46 -1.19
N THR A 317 12.22 18.33 -1.88
CA THR A 317 12.16 18.21 -3.34
C THR A 317 11.06 17.24 -3.73
N PHE A 318 10.15 17.68 -4.61
CA PHE A 318 9.10 16.83 -5.18
C PHE A 318 9.64 16.15 -6.44
N ASN A 319 9.70 14.82 -6.40
CA ASN A 319 10.28 13.98 -7.45
C ASN A 319 9.27 13.67 -8.56
N PRO A 320 9.72 13.24 -9.75
CA PRO A 320 8.84 12.86 -10.87
C PRO A 320 7.64 11.98 -10.48
N GLU A 321 7.86 10.95 -9.66
CA GLU A 321 6.80 10.01 -9.24
C GLU A 321 5.73 10.65 -8.34
N PHE A 322 6.03 11.75 -7.61
CA PHE A 322 5.01 12.56 -6.95
C PHE A 322 4.01 13.13 -7.96
N TYR A 323 4.51 13.68 -9.07
CA TYR A 323 3.65 14.27 -10.09
C TYR A 323 2.81 13.22 -10.80
N VAL A 324 3.33 12.00 -10.99
CA VAL A 324 2.53 10.87 -11.50
C VAL A 324 1.37 10.60 -10.56
N MET A 325 1.63 10.41 -9.26
CA MET A 325 0.57 10.19 -8.29
C MET A 325 -0.42 11.37 -8.25
N LYS A 326 0.05 12.62 -8.36
CA LYS A 326 -0.80 13.82 -8.42
C LYS A 326 -1.70 13.85 -9.67
N HIS A 327 -1.20 13.44 -10.84
CA HIS A 327 -1.99 13.34 -12.07
C HIS A 327 -3.20 12.41 -11.95
N PHE A 328 -3.13 11.42 -11.06
CA PHE A 328 -4.25 10.54 -10.72
C PHE A 328 -5.03 11.06 -9.50
N ALA A 329 -4.40 11.03 -8.34
CA ALA A 329 -5.04 11.22 -7.05
C ALA A 329 -5.58 12.65 -6.83
N GLY A 330 -4.97 13.64 -7.49
CA GLY A 330 -5.47 15.03 -7.50
C GLY A 330 -6.80 15.21 -8.23
N PHE A 331 -7.17 14.29 -9.13
CA PHE A 331 -8.35 14.43 -10.00
C PHE A 331 -9.39 13.32 -9.83
N VAL A 332 -8.98 12.13 -9.37
CA VAL A 332 -9.85 10.98 -9.15
C VAL A 332 -10.18 10.86 -7.67
N ARG A 333 -11.48 10.84 -7.33
CA ARG A 333 -11.94 10.77 -5.94
C ARG A 333 -12.42 9.35 -5.57
N PRO A 334 -12.41 8.99 -4.27
CA PRO A 334 -13.03 7.75 -3.81
C PRO A 334 -14.48 7.64 -4.28
N GLY A 335 -14.91 6.42 -4.63
CA GLY A 335 -16.21 6.14 -5.25
C GLY A 335 -16.25 6.33 -6.76
N ALA A 336 -15.17 6.80 -7.40
CA ALA A 336 -15.11 6.89 -8.86
C ALA A 336 -15.19 5.51 -9.52
N ALA A 337 -15.80 5.44 -10.71
CA ALA A 337 -15.78 4.24 -11.53
C ALA A 337 -14.55 4.24 -12.45
N VAL A 338 -13.79 3.15 -12.49
CA VAL A 338 -12.75 2.93 -13.49
C VAL A 338 -13.42 2.49 -14.80
N LEU A 339 -13.18 3.23 -15.87
CA LEU A 339 -13.82 3.03 -17.17
C LEU A 339 -12.96 2.14 -18.08
N ARG A 340 -13.62 1.50 -19.06
CA ARG A 340 -12.89 0.82 -20.14
C ARG A 340 -12.49 1.84 -21.17
N THR A 341 -11.23 1.83 -21.58
CA THR A 341 -10.72 2.64 -22.68
C THR A 341 -10.65 1.81 -23.97
N GLY A 342 -10.67 2.48 -25.13
CA GLY A 342 -10.58 1.84 -26.44
C GLY A 342 -9.80 2.69 -27.43
N GLY A 343 -9.37 2.08 -28.53
CA GLY A 343 -8.58 2.72 -29.57
C GLY A 343 -7.06 2.64 -29.37
N PRO A 344 -6.27 3.30 -30.24
CA PRO A 344 -4.81 3.08 -30.32
C PRO A 344 -4.02 3.48 -29.07
N MET A 345 -4.56 4.38 -28.23
CA MET A 345 -3.91 4.87 -27.01
C MET A 345 -4.47 4.22 -25.73
N ALA A 346 -5.36 3.22 -25.84
CA ALA A 346 -6.03 2.63 -24.69
C ALA A 346 -5.05 2.04 -23.66
N ALA A 347 -3.95 1.43 -24.12
CA ALA A 347 -2.92 0.89 -23.24
C ALA A 347 -2.09 1.96 -22.51
N ASN A 348 -2.11 3.21 -22.98
CA ASN A 348 -1.42 4.34 -22.36
C ASN A 348 -2.39 5.33 -21.72
N THR A 349 -3.63 4.91 -21.45
CA THR A 349 -4.69 5.75 -20.89
C THR A 349 -5.47 5.01 -19.82
N LEU A 350 -5.67 5.66 -18.68
CA LEU A 350 -6.69 5.29 -17.71
C LEU A 350 -7.80 6.34 -17.74
N ALA A 351 -9.04 5.87 -17.60
CA ALA A 351 -10.22 6.73 -17.57
C ALA A 351 -11.07 6.43 -16.34
N PHE A 352 -11.59 7.48 -15.72
CA PHE A 352 -12.41 7.41 -14.52
C PHE A 352 -13.66 8.26 -14.69
N ARG A 353 -14.71 7.94 -13.94
CA ARG A 353 -15.86 8.82 -13.75
C ARG A 353 -16.06 9.07 -12.26
N ASN A 354 -15.91 10.32 -11.84
CA ASN A 354 -16.19 10.73 -10.47
C ASN A 354 -17.70 10.70 -10.19
N LEU A 355 -18.07 10.75 -8.90
CA LEU A 355 -19.47 10.69 -8.46
C LEU A 355 -20.32 11.88 -8.93
N ASP A 356 -19.70 13.02 -9.21
CA ASP A 356 -20.34 14.18 -9.82
C ASP A 356 -20.65 14.01 -11.33
N GLY A 357 -20.19 12.90 -11.92
CA GLY A 357 -20.36 12.57 -13.32
C GLY A 357 -19.23 13.05 -14.23
N GLY A 358 -18.26 13.81 -13.72
CA GLY A 358 -17.10 14.27 -14.47
C GLY A 358 -16.18 13.11 -14.86
N GLU A 359 -15.65 13.14 -16.08
CA GLU A 359 -14.76 12.10 -16.59
C GLU A 359 -13.30 12.57 -16.60
N VAL A 360 -12.42 11.76 -16.00
CA VAL A 360 -10.99 12.04 -15.92
C VAL A 360 -10.24 11.06 -16.80
N PHE A 361 -9.35 11.56 -17.64
CA PHE A 361 -8.49 10.74 -18.49
C PHE A 361 -7.03 11.08 -18.18
N VAL A 362 -6.27 10.10 -17.71
CA VAL A 362 -4.84 10.25 -17.48
C VAL A 362 -4.11 9.49 -18.58
N VAL A 363 -3.32 10.22 -19.37
CA VAL A 363 -2.70 9.73 -20.60
C VAL A 363 -1.19 9.91 -20.54
N GLN A 364 -0.46 8.88 -20.95
CA GLN A 364 0.99 8.90 -21.09
C GLN A 364 1.40 8.93 -22.57
N ASN A 365 2.30 9.84 -22.92
CA ASN A 365 3.12 9.75 -24.13
C ASN A 365 4.56 9.39 -23.75
N ALA A 366 4.88 8.09 -23.69
CA ALA A 366 6.23 7.61 -23.38
C ALA A 366 7.19 7.62 -24.59
N GLN A 367 6.85 8.35 -25.66
CA GLN A 367 7.62 8.37 -26.91
C GLN A 367 8.38 9.68 -27.06
N ALA A 368 9.48 9.64 -27.82
CA ALA A 368 10.30 10.82 -28.12
C ALA A 368 9.64 11.79 -29.12
N THR A 369 8.49 11.41 -29.68
CA THR A 369 7.76 12.25 -30.62
C THR A 369 6.47 12.77 -30.01
N GLU A 370 6.13 13.98 -30.41
CA GLU A 370 4.85 14.59 -30.09
C GLU A 370 3.70 13.76 -30.69
N ARG A 371 2.58 13.68 -29.96
CA ARG A 371 1.39 12.94 -30.39
C ARG A 371 0.13 13.75 -30.14
N THR A 372 -0.58 14.10 -31.20
CA THR A 372 -1.94 14.64 -31.10
C THR A 372 -2.93 13.50 -30.92
N ILE A 373 -3.77 13.59 -29.90
CA ILE A 373 -4.83 12.62 -29.62
C ILE A 373 -6.17 13.34 -29.45
N THR A 374 -7.26 12.62 -29.72
CA THR A 374 -8.62 13.05 -29.34
C THR A 374 -9.16 12.09 -28.31
N VAL A 375 -9.44 12.59 -27.11
CA VAL A 375 -10.16 11.89 -26.06
C VAL A 375 -11.65 12.13 -26.25
N ARG A 376 -12.44 11.05 -26.26
CA ARG A 376 -13.89 11.13 -26.36
C ARG A 376 -14.50 10.56 -25.08
N GLY A 377 -15.08 11.45 -24.28
CA GLY A 377 -15.91 11.08 -23.15
C GLY A 377 -17.33 10.71 -23.55
N SER A 378 -18.20 10.53 -22.57
CA SER A 378 -19.60 10.18 -22.80
C SER A 378 -20.43 11.31 -23.40
N ARG A 379 -20.06 12.57 -23.14
CA ARG A 379 -20.79 13.77 -23.60
C ARG A 379 -19.94 14.69 -24.48
N GLU A 380 -18.65 14.76 -24.21
CA GLU A 380 -17.73 15.73 -24.80
C GLU A 380 -16.48 15.06 -25.36
N SER A 381 -15.69 15.82 -26.11
CA SER A 381 -14.39 15.37 -26.59
C SER A 381 -13.39 16.51 -26.59
N ALA A 382 -12.13 16.22 -26.27
CA ALA A 382 -11.03 17.16 -26.36
C ALA A 382 -9.91 16.60 -27.22
N THR A 383 -9.32 17.47 -28.04
CA THR A 383 -8.08 17.17 -28.76
C THR A 383 -6.93 17.86 -28.06
N VAL A 384 -5.89 17.11 -27.74
CA VAL A 384 -4.70 17.59 -27.05
C VAL A 384 -3.45 17.14 -27.78
N ASN A 385 -2.43 17.98 -27.72
CA ASN A 385 -1.10 17.64 -28.21
C ASN A 385 -0.22 17.20 -27.04
N LEU A 386 0.18 15.93 -27.02
CA LEU A 386 1.01 15.37 -25.97
C LEU A 386 2.48 15.56 -26.33
N ALA A 387 3.21 16.32 -25.51
CA ALA A 387 4.66 16.48 -25.65
C ALA A 387 5.38 15.11 -25.56
N PRO A 388 6.59 14.98 -26.12
CA PRO A 388 7.43 13.81 -25.88
C PRO A 388 7.61 13.52 -24.38
N PHE A 389 7.64 12.23 -24.01
CA PHE A 389 7.85 11.78 -22.63
C PHE A 389 6.99 12.55 -21.60
N SER A 390 5.67 12.61 -21.82
CA SER A 390 4.77 13.39 -20.96
C SER A 390 3.66 12.53 -20.35
N ILE A 391 3.11 13.03 -19.25
CA ILE A 391 1.86 12.55 -18.65
C ILE A 391 0.92 13.74 -18.61
N SER A 392 -0.35 13.53 -18.94
CA SER A 392 -1.37 14.58 -19.01
C SER A 392 -2.68 14.09 -18.42
N THR A 393 -3.36 14.96 -17.68
CA THR A 393 -4.71 14.69 -17.16
C THR A 393 -5.70 15.62 -17.85
N LEU A 394 -6.73 15.04 -18.45
CA LEU A 394 -7.86 15.77 -19.04
C LEU A 394 -9.10 15.52 -18.19
N THR A 395 -9.90 16.56 -18.02
CA THR A 395 -11.21 16.48 -17.36
C THR A 395 -12.27 16.94 -18.35
N LEU A 396 -13.35 16.15 -18.50
CA LEU A 396 -14.48 16.37 -19.39
C LEU A 396 -15.80 16.32 -18.63
#